data_AF-A0A3D4B700-F1
#
_entry.id   AF-A0A3D4B700-F1
#
_cell.length_a   1.000
_cell.length_b   1.000
_cell.length_c   1.000
_cell.angle_alpha   90.00
_cell.angle_beta   90.00
_cell.angle_gamma   90.00
#
_symmetry.space_group_name_H-M   'P 1'
#
loop_
_entity.id
_entity.type
_entity.pdbx_description
1 polymer ?
#
loop_
_entity_poly.entity_id
_entity_poly.type
_entity_poly.pdbx_seq_one_letter_code
_entity_poly.pdbx_strand_id
1 'polypeptide(L)'
;VDGYEKASQFDFELQVDDKSFNMGSHVVFQQGAQVRVKAPSSGAVLVRLYRNGQQIVEVSAQDMVYDLSEPGVYHAEAYQVRPRLFGSEEARLWIISNPIWV
;
A
#
# COMPACT_ATOMS: atom_id res chain seq x y z
N VAL A 1 -2.48 22.82 -9.03
CA VAL A 1 -1.27 22.12 -8.54
C VAL A 1 -1.14 20.90 -9.43
N ASP A 2 -0.03 20.73 -10.16
CA ASP A 2 0.15 19.50 -10.94
C ASP A 2 0.08 18.30 -10.00
N GLY A 3 -0.99 17.55 -10.20
CA GLY A 3 -1.82 17.03 -9.13
C GLY A 3 -1.38 15.67 -8.65
N TYR A 4 -1.55 15.42 -7.36
CA TYR A 4 -1.63 14.07 -6.87
C TYR A 4 -2.78 13.33 -7.58
N GLU A 5 -2.64 12.03 -7.78
CA GLU A 5 -3.75 11.21 -8.27
C GLU A 5 -4.86 11.19 -7.21
N LYS A 6 -6.08 10.81 -7.61
CA LYS A 6 -7.22 10.81 -6.69
C LYS A 6 -7.05 9.71 -5.66
N ALA A 7 -7.23 10.01 -4.37
CA ALA A 7 -7.18 9.01 -3.31
C ALA A 7 -8.12 7.81 -3.55
N SER A 8 -9.23 8.00 -4.28
CA SER A 8 -10.14 6.92 -4.70
C SER A 8 -9.53 5.89 -5.65
N GLN A 9 -8.33 6.13 -6.17
CA GLN A 9 -7.56 5.19 -6.99
C GLN A 9 -6.52 4.42 -6.18
N PHE A 10 -6.43 4.68 -4.87
CA PHE A 10 -5.65 3.88 -3.94
C PHE A 10 -6.59 2.97 -3.16
N ASP A 11 -6.21 1.71 -3.02
CA ASP A 11 -6.91 0.73 -2.19
C ASP A 11 -5.91 -0.07 -1.36
N PHE A 12 -6.29 -0.37 -0.13
CA PHE A 12 -5.51 -1.18 0.80
C PHE A 12 -6.46 -2.05 1.61
N GLU A 13 -6.39 -3.35 1.35
CA GLU A 13 -7.27 -4.36 1.91
C GLU A 13 -6.48 -5.57 2.40
N LEU A 14 -7.05 -6.27 3.38
CA LEU A 14 -6.65 -7.61 3.75
C LEU A 14 -7.67 -8.58 3.16
N GLN A 15 -7.19 -9.59 2.43
CA GLN A 15 -7.99 -10.70 1.96
C GLN A 15 -7.74 -11.93 2.83
N VAL A 16 -8.82 -12.55 3.30
CA VAL A 16 -8.81 -13.86 3.99
C VAL A 16 -9.90 -14.71 3.36
N ASP A 17 -9.53 -15.83 2.74
CA ASP A 17 -10.43 -16.62 1.90
C ASP A 17 -11.16 -15.73 0.86
N ASP A 18 -12.50 -15.75 0.87
CA ASP A 18 -13.37 -14.96 -0.02
C ASP A 18 -13.80 -13.61 0.59
N LYS A 19 -13.17 -13.17 1.69
CA LYS A 19 -13.52 -11.93 2.38
C LYS A 19 -12.43 -10.88 2.24
N SER A 20 -12.85 -9.65 1.92
CA SER A 20 -12.01 -8.45 1.97
C SER A 20 -12.33 -7.61 3.20
N PHE A 21 -11.28 -7.12 3.86
CA PHE A 21 -11.34 -6.20 4.98
C PHE A 21 -10.58 -4.92 4.64
N ASN A 22 -11.28 -3.79 4.66
CA ASN A 22 -10.70 -2.50 4.32
C ASN A 22 -9.81 -1.94 5.44
N MET A 23 -9.00 -0.95 5.10
CA MET A 23 -8.30 -0.10 6.07
C MET A 23 -9.19 0.34 7.24
N GLY A 24 -8.64 0.32 8.46
CA GLY A 24 -9.37 0.58 9.70
C GLY A 24 -10.00 -0.66 10.35
N SER A 25 -9.94 -1.83 9.71
CA SER A 25 -10.51 -3.07 10.25
C SER A 25 -9.63 -3.73 11.31
N HIS A 26 -10.28 -4.44 12.23
CA HIS A 26 -9.65 -5.40 13.13
C HIS A 26 -10.01 -6.80 12.67
N VAL A 27 -9.01 -7.63 12.39
CA VAL A 27 -9.15 -8.97 11.82
C VAL A 27 -8.34 -9.93 12.67
N VAL A 28 -8.80 -11.16 12.84
CA VAL A 28 -7.99 -12.20 13.48
C VAL A 28 -7.07 -12.79 12.42
N PHE A 29 -5.77 -12.84 12.69
CA PHE A 29 -4.81 -13.53 11.83
C PHE A 29 -5.25 -14.96 11.48
N GLN A 30 -5.22 -15.26 10.18
CA GLN A 30 -5.49 -16.58 9.63
C GLN A 30 -4.41 -16.93 8.61
N GLN A 31 -4.03 -18.20 8.57
CA GLN A 31 -3.04 -18.67 7.61
C GLN A 31 -3.58 -18.51 6.18
N GLY A 32 -2.75 -17.97 5.29
CA GLY A 32 -3.17 -17.65 3.91
C GLY A 32 -3.80 -16.27 3.75
N ALA A 33 -3.86 -15.45 4.81
CA ALA A 33 -4.23 -14.05 4.68
C ALA A 33 -3.24 -13.28 3.78
N GLN A 34 -3.77 -12.36 2.97
CA GLN A 34 -2.98 -11.57 2.02
C GLN A 34 -3.29 -10.09 2.18
N VAL A 35 -2.26 -9.25 2.22
CA VAL A 35 -2.42 -7.81 2.03
C VAL A 35 -2.42 -7.53 0.53
N ARG A 36 -3.33 -6.66 0.10
CA ARG A 36 -3.36 -6.13 -1.26
C ARG A 36 -3.29 -4.61 -1.23
N VAL A 37 -2.44 -4.06 -2.09
CA VAL A 37 -2.37 -2.62 -2.35
C VAL A 37 -2.61 -2.42 -3.84
N LYS A 38 -3.57 -1.55 -4.16
CA LYS A 38 -3.76 -1.05 -5.52
C LYS A 38 -3.49 0.43 -5.56
N ALA A 39 -2.84 0.87 -6.61
CA ALA A 39 -2.50 2.25 -6.89
C ALA A 39 -2.92 2.62 -8.32
N PRO A 40 -2.89 3.91 -8.69
CA PRO A 40 -3.29 4.39 -10.00
C PRO A 40 -2.54 3.70 -11.12
N SER A 41 -3.25 3.42 -12.21
CA SER A 41 -2.67 2.84 -13.42
C SER A 41 -1.75 3.80 -14.19
N SER A 42 -1.77 5.10 -13.84
CA SER A 42 -0.94 6.13 -14.46
C SER A 42 0.31 6.41 -13.63
N GLY A 43 1.47 6.28 -14.28
CA GLY A 43 2.77 6.63 -13.70
C GLY A 43 3.36 5.54 -12.79
N ALA A 44 4.58 5.81 -12.33
CA ALA A 44 5.29 4.97 -11.38
C ALA A 44 4.86 5.32 -9.94
N VAL A 45 4.53 4.29 -9.17
CA VAL A 45 4.17 4.40 -7.75
C VAL A 45 5.10 3.49 -6.95
N LEU A 46 5.76 4.07 -5.95
CA LEU A 46 6.52 3.33 -4.96
C LEU A 46 5.59 3.05 -3.77
N VAL A 47 5.34 1.77 -3.51
CA VAL A 47 4.57 1.28 -2.38
C VAL A 47 5.52 0.76 -1.31
N ARG A 48 5.27 1.17 -0.06
CA ARG A 48 5.95 0.63 1.12
C ARG A 48 4.92 -0.02 2.02
N LEU A 49 5.16 -1.25 2.44
CA LEU A 49 4.35 -1.94 3.43
C LEU A 49 5.08 -1.95 4.77
N TYR A 50 4.36 -1.60 5.82
CA TYR A 50 4.87 -1.59 7.18
C TYR A 50 4.12 -2.59 8.04
N ARG A 51 4.83 -3.19 8.99
CA ARG A 51 4.26 -3.99 10.08
C ARG A 51 4.82 -3.50 11.41
N ASN A 52 3.96 -3.13 12.35
CA ASN A 52 4.35 -2.61 13.67
C ASN A 52 5.36 -1.44 13.59
N GLY A 53 5.19 -0.58 12.59
CA GLY A 53 6.07 0.58 12.34
C GLY A 53 7.38 0.25 11.62
N GLN A 54 7.68 -1.02 11.34
CA GLN A 54 8.86 -1.42 10.56
C GLN A 54 8.48 -1.66 9.10
N GLN A 55 9.23 -1.08 8.17
CA GLN A 55 9.09 -1.36 6.73
C GLN A 55 9.48 -2.82 6.47
N ILE A 56 8.58 -3.58 5.84
CA ILE A 56 8.78 -4.99 5.48
C ILE A 56 8.84 -5.22 3.97
N VAL A 57 8.25 -4.32 3.16
CA VAL A 57 8.30 -4.36 1.69
C VAL A 57 8.47 -2.94 1.15
N GLU A 58 9.23 -2.82 0.07
CA GLU A 58 9.25 -1.65 -0.81
C GLU A 58 9.24 -2.14 -2.26
N VAL A 59 8.30 -1.65 -3.07
CA VAL A 59 8.15 -2.08 -4.46
C VAL A 59 7.60 -0.96 -5.33
N SER A 60 8.12 -0.83 -6.56
CA SER A 60 7.51 0.02 -7.56
C SER A 60 6.46 -0.78 -8.34
N ALA A 61 5.20 -0.71 -7.92
CA ALA A 61 4.10 -1.46 -8.53
C ALA A 61 2.75 -0.74 -8.37
N GLN A 62 1.83 -1.04 -9.28
CA GLN A 62 0.44 -0.55 -9.24
C GLN A 62 -0.50 -1.55 -8.55
N ASP A 63 -0.13 -2.82 -8.52
CA ASP A 63 -0.81 -3.88 -7.79
C ASP A 63 0.26 -4.68 -7.04
N MET A 64 0.09 -4.80 -5.73
CA MET A 64 0.99 -5.55 -4.86
C MET A 64 0.15 -6.52 -4.03
N VAL A 65 0.57 -7.78 -4.00
CA VAL A 65 0.05 -8.81 -3.10
C VAL A 65 1.18 -9.25 -2.18
N TYR A 66 0.91 -9.34 -0.89
CA TYR A 66 1.85 -9.80 0.12
C TYR A 66 1.18 -10.85 1.02
N ASP A 67 1.73 -12.07 1.05
CA ASP A 67 1.26 -13.13 1.95
C ASP A 67 1.66 -12.80 3.40
N LEU A 68 0.67 -12.75 4.30
CA LEU A 68 0.93 -12.49 5.71
C LEU A 68 1.52 -13.73 6.37
N SER A 69 2.70 -13.56 6.97
CA SER A 69 3.38 -14.60 7.73
C SER A 69 3.08 -14.55 9.24
N GLU A 70 2.72 -13.39 9.79
CA GLU A 70 2.57 -13.17 11.24
C GLU A 70 1.48 -12.10 11.52
N PRO A 71 0.88 -12.05 12.72
CA PRO A 71 -0.01 -10.97 13.13
C PRO A 71 0.72 -9.63 13.32
N GLY A 72 -0.04 -8.53 13.35
CA GLY A 72 0.50 -7.20 13.60
C GLY A 72 -0.36 -6.07 13.06
N VAL A 73 0.14 -4.85 13.21
CA VAL A 73 -0.49 -3.64 12.68
C VAL A 73 0.12 -3.31 11.33
N TYR A 74 -0.66 -3.45 10.27
CA TYR A 74 -0.23 -3.25 8.90
C TYR A 74 -0.72 -1.93 8.34
N HIS A 75 0.14 -1.16 7.68
CA HIS A 75 -0.29 -0.02 6.86
C HIS A 75 0.63 0.11 5.65
N ALA A 76 0.11 0.77 4.60
CA ALA A 76 0.85 1.02 3.38
C ALA A 76 1.05 2.53 3.19
N GLU A 77 2.22 2.89 2.68
CA GLU A 77 2.47 4.22 2.13
C GLU A 77 2.60 4.11 0.61
N ALA A 78 2.03 5.07 -0.11
CA ALA A 78 2.18 5.19 -1.56
C ALA A 78 2.82 6.53 -1.89
N TYR A 79 3.84 6.48 -2.75
CA TYR A 79 4.57 7.64 -3.24
C TYR A 79 4.45 7.69 -4.75
N GLN A 80 4.11 8.85 -5.30
CA GLN A 80 4.13 9.06 -6.74
C GLN A 80 5.52 9.46 -7.18
N VAL A 81 6.09 8.68 -8.10
CA VAL A 81 7.40 8.96 -8.68
C VAL A 81 7.20 9.93 -9.85
N ARG A 82 7.88 11.07 -9.77
CA ARG A 82 7.77 12.13 -10.78
C ARG A 82 9.13 12.37 -11.43
N PRO A 83 9.19 12.47 -12.77
CA PRO A 83 10.39 12.96 -13.43
C PRO A 83 10.61 14.42 -13.06
N ARG A 84 11.85 14.78 -12.76
CA ARG A 84 12.32 16.14 -12.59
C ARG A 84 13.13 16.57 -13.82
N LEU A 85 13.43 17.86 -13.89
CA LEU A 85 14.39 18.40 -14.85
C LEU A 85 15.72 17.63 -14.75
N PHE A 86 16.35 17.39 -15.90
CA PHE A 86 17.63 16.68 -16.03
C PHE A 86 17.59 15.18 -15.70
N GLY A 87 16.42 14.53 -15.79
CA GLY A 87 16.32 13.07 -15.76
C GLY A 87 16.43 12.43 -14.37
N SER A 88 16.40 13.24 -13.31
CA SER A 88 16.24 12.73 -11.94
C SER A 88 14.78 12.40 -11.64
N GLU A 89 14.53 11.50 -10.71
CA GLU A 89 13.18 11.19 -10.23
C GLU A 89 13.01 11.64 -8.78
N GLU A 90 11.78 12.01 -8.42
CA GLU A 90 11.41 12.35 -7.06
C GLU A 90 10.17 11.55 -6.66
N ALA A 91 10.29 10.75 -5.61
CA ALA A 91 9.16 10.11 -4.94
C ALA A 91 8.50 11.12 -4.01
N ARG A 92 7.24 11.50 -4.29
CA ARG A 92 6.44 12.38 -3.43
C ARG A 92 5.40 11.56 -2.69
N LEU A 93 5.39 11.68 -1.36
CA LEU A 93 4.38 11.04 -0.52
C LEU A 93 2.99 11.46 -1.00
N TRP A 94 2.13 10.47 -1.23
CA TRP A 94 0.79 10.67 -1.75
C TRP A 94 -0.28 10.14 -0.79
N ILE A 95 -0.15 8.89 -0.33
CA ILE A 95 -1.08 8.27 0.62
C ILE A 95 -0.30 7.66 1.78
N ILE A 96 -0.83 7.83 2.99
CA ILE A 96 -0.58 6.96 4.14
C ILE A 96 -1.93 6.32 4.47
N SER A 97 -2.00 4.99 4.42
CA SER A 97 -3.26 4.29 4.69
C SER A 97 -3.58 4.29 6.19
N ASN A 98 -4.86 4.19 6.53
CA ASN A 98 -5.22 3.74 7.88
C ASN A 98 -4.72 2.30 8.07
N PRO A 99 -4.35 1.91 9.30
CA PRO A 99 -3.87 0.57 9.56
C PRO A 99 -4.99 -0.47 9.50
N ILE A 100 -4.61 -1.72 9.27
CA ILE A 100 -5.40 -2.91 9.55
C ILE A 100 -4.72 -3.62 10.72
N TRP A 101 -5.48 -3.91 11.77
CA TRP A 101 -5.02 -4.65 12.93
C TRP A 101 -5.31 -6.13 12.72
N VAL A 102 -4.27 -6.96 12.62
CA VAL A 102 -4.35 -8.40 12.30
C VAL A 102 -3.81 -9.25 13.45
#